data_AF-W7Q566-F1
#
_entry.id   AF-W7Q566-F1
#
_cell.length_a   1.000
_cell.length_b   1.000
_cell.length_c   1.000
_cell.angle_alpha   90.00
_cell.angle_beta   90.00
_cell.angle_gamma   90.00
#
_symmetry.space_group_name_H-M   'P 1'
#
loop_
_entity.id
_entity.type
_entity.pdbx_description
1 polymer ?
#
loop_
_entity_poly.entity_id
_entity_poly.type
_entity_poly.pdbx_seq_one_letter_code
_entity_poly.pdbx_strand_id
1 'polypeptide(L)'
;MEIIRHSCAHLIGHAVKQLYPTARMVIGPVIEDGFYYDIAYERSFTPEDLAAIEARMQALIAREYDVVKRMTPRDEAMRLFRERGEEFKLRLIDELPEEPALGLYFHEEYLDMCRGPHVPNTRFLKHFRLTKLSGAYWRGDAKNEQLQRIYGTAWADSKDLKAYLKRLEEAEKRDHRRLGRQLDLFHFQEDAPGAVFWHPRGWAVFRELIAYMRRRQEDAGYVEVNTPDVMDRSLWELSGHWHNYREHMFTTETEDGRSLALKPMNCPGSVLLYRHGLKSYRDLPIRMGEFGKVHRYEPPVRCTACCGCATSPRTMRISTARRSR
;
A
#
# COMPACT_ATOMS: atom_id res chain seq x y z
N MET A 1 4.51 18.36 16.21
CA MET A 1 4.94 16.96 15.98
C MET A 1 5.40 16.73 14.54
N GLU A 2 4.61 17.16 13.56
CA GLU A 2 4.92 16.98 12.12
C GLU A 2 6.29 17.54 11.72
N ILE A 3 6.69 18.70 12.23
CA ILE A 3 8.00 19.34 11.95
C ILE A 3 9.17 18.42 12.33
N ILE A 4 9.10 17.74 13.48
CA ILE A 4 10.13 16.79 13.95
C ILE A 4 10.21 15.62 12.97
N ARG A 5 9.07 15.01 12.65
CA ARG A 5 8.99 13.87 11.72
C ARG A 5 9.49 14.22 10.32
N HIS A 6 9.13 15.41 9.84
CA HIS A 6 9.56 15.92 8.55
C HIS A 6 11.08 16.14 8.50
N SER A 7 11.65 16.68 9.58
CA SER A 7 13.10 16.87 9.70
C SER A 7 13.86 15.56 9.87
N CYS A 8 13.27 14.56 10.54
CA CYS A 8 13.82 13.20 10.57
C CYS A 8 13.83 12.55 9.18
N ALA A 9 12.87 12.85 8.31
CA ALA A 9 12.90 12.38 6.92
C ALA A 9 14.13 12.94 6.17
N HIS A 10 14.40 14.25 6.27
CA HIS A 10 15.63 14.83 5.70
C HIS A 10 16.90 14.23 6.30
N LEU A 11 16.88 13.89 7.58
CA LEU A 11 18.01 13.24 8.24
C LEU A 11 18.28 11.82 7.70
N ILE A 12 17.25 11.08 7.26
CA ILE A 12 17.46 9.84 6.47
C ILE A 12 18.26 10.17 5.22
N GLY A 13 17.86 11.21 4.47
CA GLY A 13 18.58 11.61 3.27
C GLY A 13 20.05 11.93 3.53
N HIS A 14 20.33 12.70 4.58
CA HIS A 14 21.70 13.01 4.98
C HIS A 14 22.50 11.72 5.31
N ALA A 15 21.97 10.86 6.17
CA ALA A 15 22.63 9.62 6.55
C ALA A 15 22.87 8.69 5.35
N VAL A 16 21.86 8.54 4.49
CA VAL A 16 21.93 7.71 3.28
C VAL A 16 22.97 8.25 2.30
N LYS A 17 23.04 9.56 2.06
CA LYS A 17 24.05 10.13 1.14
C LYS A 17 25.48 9.96 1.64
N GLN A 18 25.70 9.90 2.96
CA GLN A 18 27.03 9.63 3.52
C GLN A 18 27.42 8.15 3.44
N LEU A 19 26.46 7.23 3.61
CA LEU A 19 26.71 5.78 3.58
C LEU A 19 26.67 5.20 2.16
N TYR A 20 25.78 5.71 1.33
CA TYR A 20 25.46 5.23 -0.02
C TYR A 20 25.41 6.43 -0.99
N PRO A 21 26.55 7.00 -1.40
CA PRO A 21 26.59 8.25 -2.17
C PRO A 21 25.86 8.20 -3.52
N THR A 22 25.77 7.01 -4.13
CA THR A 22 25.07 6.79 -5.42
C THR A 22 23.55 6.66 -5.27
N ALA A 23 23.02 6.58 -4.05
CA ALA A 23 21.57 6.58 -3.81
C ALA A 23 20.97 7.92 -4.23
N ARG A 24 19.83 7.88 -4.93
CA ARG A 24 19.09 9.05 -5.40
C ARG A 24 17.83 9.23 -4.55
N MET A 25 17.68 10.41 -3.98
CA MET A 25 16.62 10.73 -3.02
C MET A 25 15.35 11.17 -3.75
N VAL A 26 14.20 10.60 -3.41
CA VAL A 26 12.94 10.85 -4.11
C VAL A 26 12.00 11.74 -3.29
N ILE A 27 11.13 11.16 -2.46
CA ILE A 27 10.14 11.89 -1.65
C ILE A 27 10.16 11.43 -0.19
N GLY A 28 9.99 12.37 0.73
CA GLY A 28 10.05 12.13 2.18
C GLY A 28 8.90 12.74 2.97
N PRO A 29 7.63 12.34 2.76
CA PRO A 29 6.50 12.96 3.44
C PRO A 29 6.31 12.44 4.88
N VAL A 30 5.59 13.25 5.67
CA VAL A 30 5.08 12.85 6.99
C VAL A 30 3.80 12.02 6.81
N ILE A 31 3.60 11.05 7.68
CA ILE A 31 2.37 10.26 7.83
C ILE A 31 1.88 10.36 9.28
N GLU A 32 0.65 9.90 9.54
CA GLU A 32 -0.06 10.09 10.82
C GLU A 32 0.79 9.81 12.07
N ASP A 33 1.58 8.73 12.07
CA ASP A 33 2.43 8.33 13.21
C ASP A 33 3.94 8.30 12.90
N GLY A 34 4.36 8.94 11.80
CA GLY A 34 5.76 8.88 11.41
C GLY A 34 6.07 9.57 10.09
N PHE A 35 6.98 8.99 9.35
CA PHE A 35 7.42 9.47 8.05
C PHE A 35 7.96 8.29 7.24
N TYR A 36 8.12 8.49 5.95
CA TYR A 36 8.91 7.58 5.14
C TYR A 36 9.78 8.36 4.17
N TYR A 37 10.78 7.70 3.60
CA TYR A 37 11.59 8.24 2.51
C TYR A 37 11.73 7.21 1.39
N ASP A 38 11.35 7.59 0.17
CA ASP A 38 11.53 6.81 -1.05
C ASP A 38 12.91 7.10 -1.68
N ILE A 39 13.65 6.04 -1.98
CA ILE A 39 15.05 6.10 -2.41
C ILE A 39 15.24 5.15 -3.59
N ALA A 40 15.88 5.64 -4.65
CA ALA A 40 16.34 4.81 -5.75
C ALA A 40 17.79 4.41 -5.49
N TYR A 41 18.05 3.11 -5.44
CA TYR A 41 19.38 2.56 -5.19
C TYR A 41 19.56 1.23 -5.93
N GLU A 42 20.80 0.94 -6.36
CA GLU A 42 21.14 -0.16 -7.29
C GLU A 42 20.83 -1.56 -6.74
N ARG A 43 20.92 -1.72 -5.42
CA ARG A 43 20.59 -2.96 -4.69
C ARG A 43 19.52 -2.69 -3.64
N SER A 44 18.80 -3.72 -3.23
CA SER A 44 17.87 -3.62 -2.10
C SER A 44 18.61 -3.37 -0.78
N PHE A 45 18.07 -2.48 0.06
CA PHE A 45 18.48 -2.27 1.44
C PHE A 45 18.10 -3.49 2.27
N THR A 46 19.00 -3.87 3.17
CA THR A 46 18.81 -4.99 4.09
C THR A 46 18.49 -4.46 5.50
N PRO A 47 18.06 -5.33 6.45
CA PRO A 47 17.93 -4.96 7.85
C PRO A 47 19.23 -4.40 8.46
N GLU A 48 20.39 -4.85 8.00
CA GLU A 48 21.70 -4.36 8.42
C GLU A 48 21.94 -2.93 7.91
N ASP A 49 21.57 -2.63 6.65
CA ASP A 49 21.63 -1.27 6.12
C ASP A 49 20.70 -0.33 6.92
N LEU A 50 19.49 -0.79 7.27
CA LEU A 50 18.55 -0.01 8.08
C LEU A 50 19.17 0.34 9.45
N ALA A 51 19.84 -0.62 10.09
CA ALA A 51 20.51 -0.39 11.36
C ALA A 51 21.70 0.57 11.22
N ALA A 52 22.48 0.46 10.13
CA ALA A 52 23.58 1.36 9.83
C ALA A 52 23.11 2.81 9.59
N ILE A 53 22.01 2.97 8.84
CA ILE A 53 21.37 4.28 8.60
C ILE A 53 20.89 4.88 9.92
N GLU A 54 20.19 4.11 10.76
CA GLU A 54 19.73 4.59 12.07
C GLU A 54 20.89 5.03 12.96
N ALA A 55 21.97 4.23 13.04
CA ALA A 55 23.17 4.58 13.81
C ALA A 55 23.83 5.85 13.26
N ARG A 56 23.87 6.02 11.93
CA ARG A 56 24.42 7.23 11.32
C ARG A 56 23.57 8.46 11.60
N MET A 57 22.23 8.34 11.56
CA MET A 57 21.32 9.40 11.95
C MET A 57 21.54 9.83 13.41
N GLN A 58 21.73 8.89 14.33
CA GLN A 58 22.04 9.19 15.73
C GLN A 58 23.37 9.96 15.86
N ALA A 59 24.41 9.55 15.13
CA ALA A 59 25.69 10.24 15.11
C ALA A 59 25.58 11.67 14.56
N LEU A 60 24.74 11.89 13.53
CA LEU A 60 24.47 13.22 12.99
C LEU A 60 23.70 14.11 13.96
N ILE A 61 22.74 13.56 14.70
CA ILE A 61 22.00 14.30 15.75
C ILE A 61 22.93 14.71 16.89
N ALA A 62 23.89 13.85 17.26
CA ALA A 62 24.84 14.13 18.34
C ALA A 62 25.75 15.34 18.06
N ARG A 63 25.87 15.76 16.79
CA ARG A 63 26.58 17.00 16.41
C ARG A 63 25.81 18.28 16.76
N GLU A 64 24.49 18.17 16.98
CA GLU A 64 23.59 19.29 17.31
C GLU A 64 23.75 20.50 16.36
N TYR A 65 23.88 20.24 15.05
CA TYR A 65 24.02 21.29 14.03
C TYR A 65 22.70 21.98 13.69
N ASP A 66 22.81 23.21 13.19
CA ASP A 66 21.66 24.02 12.75
C ASP A 66 21.19 23.63 11.34
N VAL A 67 19.87 23.63 11.15
CA VAL A 67 19.26 23.43 9.83
C VAL A 67 19.03 24.79 9.21
N VAL A 68 19.78 25.09 8.15
CA VAL A 68 19.73 26.41 7.52
C VAL A 68 18.76 26.39 6.34
N LYS A 69 17.68 27.16 6.43
CA LYS A 69 16.76 27.38 5.30
C LYS A 69 17.28 28.51 4.42
N ARG A 70 17.40 28.25 3.12
CA ARG A 70 17.70 29.28 2.10
C ARG A 70 16.65 29.26 1.01
N MET A 71 16.02 30.42 0.77
CA MET A 71 15.22 30.61 -0.43
C MET A 71 16.17 30.76 -1.61
N THR A 72 16.11 29.82 -2.54
CA THR A 72 17.05 29.70 -3.66
C THR A 72 16.28 29.84 -4.96
N PRO A 73 16.74 30.69 -5.91
CA PRO A 73 16.12 30.79 -7.23
C PRO A 73 15.99 29.43 -7.90
N ARG A 74 14.89 29.21 -8.63
CA ARG A 74 14.57 27.91 -9.25
C ARG A 74 15.74 27.36 -10.08
N ASP A 75 16.34 28.19 -10.93
CA ASP A 75 17.48 27.79 -11.79
C ASP A 75 18.71 27.37 -10.99
N GLU A 76 18.98 28.06 -9.89
CA GLU A 76 20.08 27.72 -8.99
C GLU A 76 19.80 26.40 -8.26
N ALA A 77 18.57 26.19 -7.76
CA ALA A 77 18.18 24.93 -7.14
C ALA A 77 18.30 23.75 -8.12
N MET A 78 17.84 23.92 -9.36
CA MET A 78 18.00 22.92 -10.42
C MET A 78 19.47 22.62 -10.72
N ARG A 79 20.34 23.64 -10.75
CA ARG A 79 21.78 23.44 -10.92
C ARG A 79 22.38 22.62 -9.77
N LEU A 80 22.06 22.97 -8.52
CA LEU A 80 22.55 22.26 -7.34
C LEU A 80 22.14 20.78 -7.31
N PHE A 81 20.88 20.47 -7.64
CA PHE A 81 20.44 19.07 -7.71
C PHE A 81 21.05 18.31 -8.87
N ARG A 82 21.31 18.97 -10.01
CA ARG A 82 21.99 18.38 -11.17
C ARG A 82 23.44 18.01 -10.85
N GLU A 83 24.19 18.91 -10.20
CA GLU A 83 25.56 18.67 -9.76
C GLU A 83 25.66 17.51 -8.75
N ARG A 84 24.60 17.28 -7.97
CA ARG A 84 24.49 16.17 -7.01
C ARG A 84 23.94 14.87 -7.61
N GLY A 85 23.55 14.86 -8.88
CA GLY A 85 22.96 13.68 -9.55
C GLY A 85 21.56 13.30 -9.05
N GLU A 86 20.81 14.24 -8.48
CA GLU A 86 19.48 14.01 -7.89
C GLU A 86 18.37 14.16 -8.94
N GLU A 87 18.34 13.27 -9.93
CA GLU A 87 17.42 13.33 -11.09
C GLU A 87 15.94 13.36 -10.70
N PHE A 88 15.54 12.61 -9.66
CA PHE A 88 14.16 12.61 -9.17
C PHE A 88 13.75 13.98 -8.63
N LYS A 89 14.65 14.71 -7.97
CA LYS A 89 14.39 16.06 -7.48
C LYS A 89 14.21 17.03 -8.64
N LEU A 90 14.98 16.88 -9.72
CA LEU A 90 14.79 17.67 -10.95
C LEU A 90 13.40 17.43 -11.57
N ARG A 91 13.00 16.16 -11.73
CA ARG A 91 11.66 15.80 -12.23
C ARG A 91 10.55 16.41 -11.35
N LEU A 92 10.72 16.39 -10.03
CA LEU A 92 9.78 17.01 -9.10
C LEU A 92 9.70 18.52 -9.27
N ILE A 93 10.83 19.21 -9.48
CA ILE A 93 10.84 20.67 -9.72
C ILE A 93 10.09 20.99 -11.01
N ASP A 94 10.31 20.25 -12.09
CA ASP A 94 9.67 20.48 -13.39
C ASP A 94 8.14 20.38 -13.32
N GLU A 95 7.61 19.54 -12.42
CA GLU A 95 6.16 19.40 -12.20
C GLU A 95 5.57 20.48 -11.27
N LEU A 96 6.39 21.20 -10.51
CA LEU A 96 5.91 22.29 -9.67
C LEU A 96 5.50 23.48 -10.55
N PRO A 97 4.43 24.21 -10.18
CA PRO A 97 4.11 25.51 -10.77
C PRO A 97 5.35 26.41 -10.83
N GLU A 98 5.40 27.37 -11.77
CA GLU A 98 6.52 28.31 -11.91
C GLU A 98 6.63 29.25 -10.69
N GLU A 99 7.11 28.71 -9.56
CA GLU A 99 7.48 29.45 -8.38
C GLU A 99 8.88 30.05 -8.59
N PRO A 100 9.10 31.34 -8.25
CA PRO A 100 10.35 32.04 -8.53
C PRO A 100 11.53 31.54 -7.67
N ALA A 101 11.25 30.95 -6.50
CA ALA A 101 12.27 30.44 -5.59
C ALA A 101 11.76 29.22 -4.81
N LEU A 102 12.67 28.29 -4.52
CA LEU A 102 12.42 27.08 -3.75
C LEU A 102 13.11 27.16 -2.38
N GLY A 103 12.44 26.63 -1.35
CA GLY A 103 13.05 26.48 -0.03
C GLY A 103 14.00 25.28 0.01
N LEU A 104 15.31 25.55 0.09
CA LEU A 104 16.32 24.53 0.32
C LEU A 104 16.69 24.51 1.82
N TYR A 105 16.72 23.31 2.40
CA TYR A 105 17.12 23.07 3.78
C TYR A 105 18.48 22.39 3.78
N PHE A 106 19.47 23.07 4.35
CA PHE A 106 20.84 22.60 4.45
C PHE A 106 21.07 21.93 5.80
N HIS A 107 21.61 20.71 5.74
CA HIS A 107 22.02 19.89 6.85
C HIS A 107 23.52 19.61 6.67
N GLU A 108 24.37 20.54 7.13
CA GLU A 108 25.82 20.52 6.84
C GLU A 108 26.08 20.44 5.32
N GLU A 109 26.72 19.38 4.82
CA GLU A 109 26.98 19.18 3.39
C GLU A 109 25.76 18.67 2.61
N TYR A 110 24.75 18.14 3.30
CA TYR A 110 23.52 17.67 2.67
C TYR A 110 22.54 18.82 2.46
N LEU A 111 21.78 18.77 1.37
CA LEU A 111 20.66 19.66 1.16
C LEU A 111 19.48 18.90 0.58
N ASP A 112 18.28 19.34 0.91
CA ASP A 112 17.06 18.87 0.29
C ASP A 112 16.06 20.02 0.10
N MET A 113 15.13 19.85 -0.82
CA MET A 113 14.05 20.80 -1.09
C MET A 113 12.76 20.34 -0.42
N CYS A 114 12.11 21.29 0.25
CA CYS A 114 10.75 21.09 0.72
C CYS A 114 10.04 22.43 0.96
N ARG A 115 8.72 22.38 1.12
CA ARG A 115 7.94 23.51 1.66
C ARG A 115 8.26 23.74 3.14
N GLY A 116 8.49 22.66 3.90
CA GLY A 116 8.72 22.69 5.34
C GLY A 116 7.48 23.12 6.14
N PRO A 117 7.65 23.63 7.38
CA PRO A 117 8.91 23.98 8.05
C PRO A 117 9.70 22.78 8.61
N HIS A 118 10.95 23.04 8.98
CA HIS A 118 11.85 22.09 9.66
C HIS A 118 12.24 22.59 11.05
N VAL A 119 12.79 21.69 11.87
CA VAL A 119 13.39 22.07 13.16
C VAL A 119 14.59 22.99 12.91
N PRO A 120 14.86 23.96 13.78
CA PRO A 120 16.00 24.86 13.59
C PRO A 120 17.35 24.17 13.86
N ASN A 121 17.35 23.05 14.60
CA ASN A 121 18.56 22.35 15.02
C ASN A 121 18.29 20.85 15.22
N THR A 122 19.26 19.99 14.95
CA THR A 122 19.07 18.52 15.04
C THR A 122 18.88 18.01 16.47
N ARG A 123 19.19 18.79 17.51
CA ARG A 123 18.95 18.42 18.92
C ARG A 123 17.49 18.07 19.23
N PHE A 124 16.54 18.53 18.43
CA PHE A 124 15.11 18.23 18.58
C PHE A 124 14.71 16.85 18.02
N LEU A 125 15.62 16.14 17.36
CA LEU A 125 15.35 14.89 16.65
C LEU A 125 15.82 13.64 17.43
N LYS A 126 16.06 13.76 18.74
CA LYS A 126 16.66 12.71 19.58
C LYS A 126 15.83 11.42 19.68
N HIS A 127 14.51 11.50 19.55
CA HIS A 127 13.62 10.38 19.82
C HIS A 127 12.95 9.88 18.55
N PHE A 128 13.71 9.12 17.75
CA PHE A 128 13.23 8.48 16.54
C PHE A 128 13.57 6.99 16.50
N ARG A 129 12.89 6.25 15.62
CA ARG A 129 13.16 4.85 15.31
C ARG A 129 12.79 4.55 13.86
N LEU A 130 13.68 3.90 13.11
CA LEU A 130 13.38 3.32 11.83
C LEU A 130 12.67 1.97 12.03
N THR A 131 11.59 1.73 11.29
CA THR A 131 10.66 0.64 11.59
C THR A 131 10.70 -0.48 10.55
N LYS A 132 10.46 -0.16 9.27
CA LYS A 132 10.36 -1.16 8.22
C LYS A 132 10.90 -0.64 6.89
N LEU A 133 11.32 -1.58 6.05
CA LEU A 133 11.63 -1.38 4.63
C LEU A 133 10.46 -1.91 3.80
N SER A 134 10.10 -1.21 2.73
CA SER A 134 9.17 -1.74 1.72
C SER A 134 9.56 -1.32 0.31
N GLY A 135 9.03 -2.02 -0.70
CA GLY A 135 9.05 -1.52 -2.07
C GLY A 135 8.04 -0.40 -2.28
N ALA A 136 8.35 0.51 -3.19
CA ALA A 136 7.44 1.49 -3.75
C ALA A 136 7.70 1.62 -5.27
N TYR A 137 6.83 2.31 -5.97
CA TYR A 137 7.03 2.64 -7.38
C TYR A 137 6.87 4.15 -7.55
N TRP A 138 7.64 4.72 -8.47
CA TRP A 138 7.49 6.14 -8.80
C TRP A 138 6.04 6.46 -9.21
N ARG A 139 5.45 7.47 -8.56
CA ARG A 139 4.02 7.86 -8.69
C ARG A 139 3.01 6.76 -8.39
N GLY A 140 3.44 5.66 -7.77
CA GLY A 140 2.57 4.51 -7.50
C GLY A 140 2.21 3.68 -8.73
N ASP A 141 2.85 3.90 -9.88
CA ASP A 141 2.65 3.12 -11.10
C ASP A 141 3.70 2.01 -11.19
N ALA A 142 3.23 0.75 -11.19
CA ALA A 142 4.07 -0.45 -11.25
C ALA A 142 4.91 -0.56 -12.53
N LYS A 143 4.62 0.24 -13.58
CA LYS A 143 5.42 0.32 -14.80
C LYS A 143 6.67 1.19 -14.64
N ASN A 144 6.72 2.02 -13.60
CA ASN A 144 7.84 2.93 -13.38
C ASN A 144 8.96 2.27 -12.57
N GLU A 145 10.05 3.03 -12.41
CA GLU A 145 11.22 2.65 -11.62
C GLU A 145 10.81 2.21 -10.20
N GLN A 146 11.34 1.05 -9.78
CA GLN A 146 11.13 0.52 -8.44
C GLN A 146 11.98 1.31 -7.44
N LEU A 147 11.34 1.77 -6.37
CA LEU A 147 11.91 2.54 -5.28
C LEU A 147 11.90 1.72 -4.00
N GLN A 148 12.73 2.15 -3.06
CA GLN A 148 12.82 1.55 -1.74
C GLN A 148 12.40 2.56 -0.70
N ARG A 149 11.43 2.17 0.13
CA ARG A 149 10.82 3.02 1.13
C ARG A 149 11.34 2.65 2.51
N ILE A 150 11.97 3.61 3.18
CA ILE A 150 12.38 3.50 4.58
C ILE A 150 11.33 4.19 5.44
N TYR A 151 10.68 3.46 6.34
CA TYR A 151 9.74 4.03 7.31
C TYR A 151 10.44 4.36 8.62
N GLY A 152 10.02 5.46 9.24
CA GLY A 152 10.45 5.86 10.57
C GLY A 152 9.33 6.52 11.35
N THR A 153 9.53 6.62 12.66
CA THR A 153 8.68 7.38 13.57
C THR A 153 9.56 8.30 14.42
N ALA A 154 9.04 9.46 14.79
CA ALA A 154 9.73 10.39 15.68
C ALA A 154 8.73 11.10 16.60
N TRP A 155 9.19 11.35 17.83
CA TRP A 155 8.40 11.88 18.93
C TRP A 155 9.17 12.98 19.66
N ALA A 156 8.46 13.80 20.43
CA ALA A 156 9.05 14.91 21.17
C ALA A 156 9.88 14.43 22.38
N ASP A 157 9.51 13.30 22.98
CA ASP A 157 10.19 12.71 24.12
C ASP A 157 10.34 11.19 24.00
N SER A 158 11.20 10.62 24.87
CA SER A 158 11.47 9.18 24.90
C SER A 158 10.28 8.35 25.40
N LYS A 159 9.40 8.95 26.23
CA LYS A 159 8.26 8.24 26.84
C LYS A 159 7.21 7.92 25.76
N ASP A 160 6.89 8.88 24.91
CA ASP A 160 5.96 8.73 23.81
C ASP A 160 6.47 7.76 22.74
N LEU A 161 7.77 7.84 22.40
CA LEU A 161 8.38 6.86 21.49
C LEU A 161 8.25 5.43 22.05
N LYS A 162 8.59 5.22 23.32
CA LYS A 162 8.47 3.90 23.96
C LYS A 162 7.01 3.43 24.01
N ALA A 163 6.08 4.32 24.32
CA ALA A 163 4.65 4.01 24.33
C ALA A 163 4.16 3.59 22.94
N TYR A 164 4.57 4.31 21.90
CA TYR A 164 4.23 3.98 20.51
C TYR A 164 4.82 2.63 20.08
N LEU A 165 6.10 2.37 20.34
CA LEU A 165 6.74 1.09 20.02
C LEU A 165 6.05 -0.08 20.75
N LYS A 166 5.66 0.11 22.01
CA LYS A 166 4.88 -0.90 22.75
C LYS A 166 3.52 -1.16 22.10
N ARG A 167 2.82 -0.12 21.61
CA ARG A 167 1.55 -0.29 20.88
C ARG A 167 1.74 -1.09 19.58
N LEU A 168 2.82 -0.84 18.84
CA LEU A 168 3.13 -1.59 17.63
C LEU A 168 3.39 -3.07 17.93
N GLU A 169 4.19 -3.36 18.96
CA GLU A 169 4.48 -4.74 19.39
C GLU A 169 3.19 -5.47 19.81
N GLU A 170 2.31 -4.80 20.56
CA GLU A 170 1.01 -5.33 20.97
C GLU A 170 0.05 -5.52 19.81
N ALA A 171 0.10 -4.66 18.78
CA ALA A 171 -0.69 -4.82 17.56
C ALA A 171 -0.19 -6.03 16.73
N GLU A 172 1.13 -6.21 16.62
CA GLU A 172 1.74 -7.31 15.88
C GLU A 172 1.42 -8.69 16.50
N LYS A 173 1.31 -8.76 17.84
CA LYS A 173 0.83 -9.96 18.54
C LYS A 173 -0.60 -10.35 18.15
N ARG A 174 -1.41 -9.39 17.69
CA ARG A 174 -2.82 -9.58 17.31
C ARG A 174 -3.03 -9.62 15.79
N ASP A 175 -1.94 -9.70 15.02
CA ASP A 175 -2.03 -9.84 13.57
C ASP A 175 -2.62 -11.20 13.19
N HIS A 176 -3.75 -11.19 12.48
CA HIS A 176 -4.44 -12.41 12.05
C HIS A 176 -3.57 -13.32 11.18
N ARG A 177 -2.56 -12.80 10.47
CA ARG A 177 -1.62 -13.59 9.65
C ARG A 177 -0.66 -14.38 10.53
N ARG A 178 -0.19 -13.75 11.61
CA ARG A 178 0.66 -14.38 12.63
C ARG A 178 -0.14 -15.43 13.39
N LEU A 179 -1.33 -15.07 13.87
CA LEU A 179 -2.22 -15.99 14.58
C LEU A 179 -2.69 -17.13 13.67
N GLY A 180 -3.02 -16.85 12.41
CA GLY A 180 -3.44 -17.85 11.43
C GLY A 180 -2.40 -18.95 11.23
N ARG A 181 -1.11 -18.57 11.18
CA ARG A 181 0.01 -19.52 11.13
C ARG A 181 0.22 -20.25 12.45
N GLN A 182 0.23 -19.53 13.57
CA GLN A 182 0.47 -20.11 14.91
C GLN A 182 -0.62 -21.11 15.34
N LEU A 183 -1.86 -20.87 14.91
CA LEU A 183 -3.03 -21.65 15.27
C LEU A 183 -3.46 -22.65 14.19
N ASP A 184 -2.75 -22.70 13.06
CA ASP A 184 -3.05 -23.58 11.92
C ASP A 184 -4.50 -23.39 11.42
N LEU A 185 -4.85 -22.14 11.09
CA LEU A 185 -6.20 -21.76 10.66
C LEU A 185 -6.33 -21.68 9.14
N PHE A 186 -5.33 -21.13 8.47
CA PHE A 186 -5.30 -20.97 7.03
C PHE A 186 -3.89 -20.66 6.54
N HIS A 187 -3.71 -20.76 5.23
CA HIS A 187 -2.52 -20.22 4.56
C HIS A 187 -2.86 -19.63 3.18
N PHE A 188 -1.87 -18.98 2.58
CA PHE A 188 -1.87 -18.50 1.20
C PHE A 188 -0.66 -19.08 0.48
N GLN A 189 -0.80 -19.33 -0.82
CA GLN A 189 0.29 -19.82 -1.68
C GLN A 189 0.20 -19.18 -3.07
N GLU A 190 1.29 -19.25 -3.83
CA GLU A 190 1.45 -18.54 -5.10
C GLU A 190 0.53 -19.06 -6.21
N ASP A 191 0.08 -20.32 -6.13
CA ASP A 191 -0.84 -20.91 -7.11
C ASP A 191 -2.23 -20.24 -7.12
N ALA A 192 -2.60 -19.57 -6.03
CA ALA A 192 -3.86 -18.82 -5.94
C ALA A 192 -3.68 -17.51 -5.14
N PRO A 193 -3.06 -16.47 -5.73
CA PRO A 193 -2.79 -15.22 -5.04
C PRO A 193 -4.08 -14.54 -4.57
N GLY A 194 -4.14 -14.15 -3.30
CA GLY A 194 -5.34 -13.54 -2.70
C GLY A 194 -6.40 -14.53 -2.24
N ALA A 195 -6.28 -15.82 -2.57
CA ALA A 195 -7.24 -16.85 -2.19
C ALA A 195 -6.77 -17.64 -0.97
N VAL A 196 -7.67 -17.80 0.00
CA VAL A 196 -7.38 -18.48 1.28
C VAL A 196 -7.50 -19.98 1.13
N PHE A 197 -6.49 -20.72 1.57
CA PHE A 197 -6.58 -22.15 1.83
C PHE A 197 -6.92 -22.37 3.30
N TRP A 198 -8.18 -22.69 3.58
CA TRP A 198 -8.66 -22.92 4.94
C TRP A 198 -8.22 -24.29 5.47
N HIS A 199 -7.63 -24.29 6.66
CA HIS A 199 -7.34 -25.52 7.39
C HIS A 199 -8.56 -25.97 8.20
N PRO A 200 -8.62 -27.22 8.71
CA PRO A 200 -9.79 -27.73 9.43
C PRO A 200 -10.24 -26.83 10.59
N ARG A 201 -9.30 -26.27 11.36
CA ARG A 201 -9.61 -25.39 12.51
C ARG A 201 -10.18 -24.05 12.06
N GLY A 202 -9.56 -23.40 11.07
CA GLY A 202 -10.07 -22.13 10.54
C GLY A 202 -11.41 -22.31 9.83
N TRP A 203 -11.58 -23.40 9.08
CA TRP A 203 -12.85 -23.72 8.43
C TRP A 203 -13.96 -24.01 9.44
N ALA A 204 -13.66 -24.65 10.58
CA ALA A 204 -14.63 -24.82 11.66
C ALA A 204 -15.16 -23.48 12.18
N VAL A 205 -14.26 -22.52 12.47
CA VAL A 205 -14.66 -21.17 12.90
C VAL A 205 -15.52 -20.48 11.84
N PHE A 206 -15.10 -20.54 10.57
CA PHE A 206 -15.85 -19.91 9.48
C PHE A 206 -17.26 -20.51 9.31
N ARG A 207 -17.40 -21.83 9.43
CA ARG A 207 -18.70 -22.51 9.38
C ARG A 207 -19.62 -22.10 10.54
N GLU A 208 -19.09 -21.96 11.75
CA GLU A 208 -19.87 -21.50 12.90
C GLU A 208 -20.38 -20.06 12.72
N LEU A 209 -19.55 -19.18 12.15
CA LEU A 209 -19.95 -17.81 11.81
C LEU A 209 -21.06 -17.78 10.76
N ILE A 210 -20.95 -18.59 9.71
CA ILE A 210 -22.03 -18.74 8.71
C ILE A 210 -23.30 -19.28 9.35
N ALA A 211 -23.20 -20.34 10.17
CA ALA A 211 -24.36 -20.94 10.83
C ALA A 211 -25.07 -19.94 11.76
N TYR A 212 -24.31 -19.12 12.49
CA TYR A 212 -24.87 -18.01 13.27
C TYR A 212 -25.59 -17.00 12.38
N MET A 213 -24.92 -16.50 11.33
CA MET A 213 -25.51 -15.50 10.44
C MET A 213 -26.75 -16.02 9.71
N ARG A 214 -26.77 -17.29 9.33
CA ARG A 214 -27.93 -17.96 8.73
C ARG A 214 -29.14 -17.89 9.66
N ARG A 215 -28.99 -18.33 10.92
CA ARG A 215 -30.06 -18.22 11.92
C ARG A 215 -30.55 -16.78 12.09
N ARG A 216 -29.63 -15.81 12.17
CA ARG A 216 -30.00 -14.39 12.28
C ARG A 216 -30.76 -13.87 11.06
N GLN A 217 -30.44 -14.34 9.86
CA GLN A 217 -31.13 -13.97 8.62
C GLN A 217 -32.52 -14.62 8.55
N GLU A 218 -32.63 -15.90 8.92
CA GLU A 218 -33.90 -16.61 9.03
C GLU A 218 -34.85 -15.92 10.02
N ASP A 219 -34.37 -15.59 11.22
CA ASP A 219 -35.14 -14.84 12.24
C ASP A 219 -35.59 -13.46 11.75
N ALA A 220 -34.82 -12.84 10.83
CA ALA A 220 -35.14 -11.55 10.22
C ALA A 220 -36.03 -11.67 8.97
N GLY A 221 -36.49 -12.87 8.62
CA GLY A 221 -37.35 -13.13 7.47
C GLY A 221 -36.64 -12.97 6.12
N TYR A 222 -35.35 -13.28 6.05
CA TYR A 222 -34.62 -13.46 4.79
C TYR A 222 -34.79 -14.89 4.29
N VAL A 223 -34.91 -15.03 2.97
CA VAL A 223 -34.86 -16.32 2.28
C VAL A 223 -33.46 -16.51 1.75
N GLU A 224 -32.75 -17.55 2.22
CA GLU A 224 -31.44 -17.88 1.68
C GLU A 224 -31.56 -18.42 0.25
N VAL A 225 -30.77 -17.88 -0.66
CA VAL A 225 -30.71 -18.24 -2.07
C VAL A 225 -29.25 -18.47 -2.48
N ASN A 226 -29.05 -19.02 -3.67
CA ASN A 226 -27.73 -19.20 -4.27
C ASN A 226 -27.77 -18.82 -5.75
N THR A 227 -26.82 -18.00 -6.21
CA THR A 227 -26.72 -17.55 -7.59
C THR A 227 -25.43 -18.05 -8.24
N PRO A 228 -25.40 -18.30 -9.56
CA PRO A 228 -24.20 -18.80 -10.25
C PRO A 228 -22.98 -17.90 -10.06
N ASP A 229 -21.79 -18.49 -9.99
CA ASP A 229 -20.53 -17.73 -9.84
C ASP A 229 -20.04 -17.10 -11.15
N VAL A 230 -20.39 -17.69 -12.29
CA VAL A 230 -20.02 -17.23 -13.63
C VAL A 230 -21.28 -16.84 -14.39
N MET A 231 -21.31 -15.61 -14.91
CA MET A 231 -22.47 -15.08 -15.65
C MET A 231 -22.02 -14.31 -16.89
N ASP A 232 -22.91 -14.22 -17.87
CA ASP A 232 -22.67 -13.57 -19.17
C ASP A 232 -22.33 -12.08 -19.01
N ARG A 233 -21.40 -11.60 -19.84
CA ARG A 233 -21.00 -10.18 -19.91
C ARG A 233 -22.19 -9.22 -19.98
N SER A 234 -23.22 -9.56 -20.77
CA SER A 234 -24.40 -8.71 -20.98
C SER A 234 -25.14 -8.36 -19.69
N LEU A 235 -25.13 -9.26 -18.68
CA LEU A 235 -25.73 -8.98 -17.38
C LEU A 235 -24.98 -7.87 -16.63
N TRP A 236 -23.65 -7.87 -16.74
CA TRP A 236 -22.79 -6.87 -16.09
C TRP A 236 -22.88 -5.51 -16.80
N GLU A 237 -23.07 -5.50 -18.11
CA GLU A 237 -23.34 -4.28 -18.89
C GLU A 237 -24.71 -3.70 -18.52
N LEU A 238 -25.75 -4.52 -18.52
CA LEU A 238 -27.11 -4.10 -18.17
C LEU A 238 -27.20 -3.55 -16.74
N SER A 239 -26.47 -4.14 -15.80
CA SER A 239 -26.42 -3.67 -14.41
C SER A 239 -25.48 -2.47 -14.20
N GLY A 240 -24.75 -2.02 -15.23
CA GLY A 240 -23.78 -0.92 -15.16
C GLY A 240 -22.44 -1.28 -14.52
N HIS A 241 -22.29 -2.49 -13.97
CA HIS A 241 -21.06 -2.93 -13.30
C HIS A 241 -19.90 -3.11 -14.27
N TRP A 242 -20.16 -3.46 -15.52
CA TRP A 242 -19.11 -3.56 -16.53
C TRP A 242 -18.39 -2.22 -16.73
N HIS A 243 -19.13 -1.11 -16.79
CA HIS A 243 -18.52 0.21 -17.00
C HIS A 243 -17.71 0.69 -15.79
N ASN A 244 -18.10 0.31 -14.58
CA ASN A 244 -17.50 0.80 -13.33
C ASN A 244 -16.44 -0.14 -12.73
N TYR A 245 -16.56 -1.45 -12.94
CA TYR A 245 -15.79 -2.47 -12.23
C TYR A 245 -15.03 -3.42 -13.16
N ARG A 246 -15.11 -3.27 -14.49
CA ARG A 246 -14.44 -4.19 -15.44
C ARG A 246 -12.96 -4.40 -15.13
N GLU A 247 -12.24 -3.36 -14.74
CA GLU A 247 -10.82 -3.45 -14.38
C GLU A 247 -10.56 -4.31 -13.13
N HIS A 248 -11.59 -4.58 -12.33
CA HIS A 248 -11.57 -5.38 -11.11
C HIS A 248 -12.32 -6.70 -11.24
N MET A 249 -12.65 -7.14 -12.46
CA MET A 249 -13.36 -8.39 -12.72
C MET A 249 -12.45 -9.42 -13.38
N PHE A 250 -12.61 -10.69 -12.98
CA PHE A 250 -12.04 -11.81 -13.74
C PHE A 250 -12.99 -12.15 -14.89
N THR A 251 -12.46 -12.13 -16.11
CA THR A 251 -13.21 -12.44 -17.34
C THR A 251 -12.60 -13.64 -18.04
N THR A 252 -13.43 -14.44 -18.70
CA THR A 252 -13.01 -15.54 -19.55
C THR A 252 -13.85 -15.56 -20.82
N GLU A 253 -13.32 -16.18 -21.87
CA GLU A 253 -14.05 -16.44 -23.11
C GLU A 253 -14.17 -17.94 -23.30
N THR A 254 -15.34 -18.40 -23.73
CA THR A 254 -15.55 -19.80 -24.11
C THR A 254 -15.08 -20.05 -25.55
N GLU A 255 -14.87 -21.31 -25.92
CA GLU A 255 -14.44 -21.66 -27.28
C GLU A 255 -15.45 -21.23 -28.36
N ASP A 256 -16.74 -21.12 -28.03
CA ASP A 256 -17.81 -20.62 -28.89
C ASP A 256 -17.96 -19.08 -28.88
N GLY A 257 -17.01 -18.36 -28.28
CA GLY A 257 -16.92 -16.89 -28.34
C GLY A 257 -17.78 -16.14 -27.32
N ARG A 258 -18.29 -16.81 -26.28
CA ARG A 258 -19.06 -16.13 -25.22
C ARG A 258 -18.14 -15.52 -24.19
N SER A 259 -18.32 -14.23 -23.93
CA SER A 259 -17.65 -13.52 -22.84
C SER A 259 -18.38 -13.73 -21.52
N LEU A 260 -17.70 -14.36 -20.56
CA LEU A 260 -18.20 -14.61 -19.22
C LEU A 260 -17.36 -13.86 -18.19
N ALA A 261 -17.93 -13.59 -17.03
CA ALA A 261 -17.19 -13.06 -15.89
C ALA A 261 -17.56 -13.77 -14.59
N LEU A 262 -16.56 -13.95 -13.72
CA LEU A 262 -16.80 -14.33 -12.33
C LEU A 262 -17.47 -13.16 -11.60
N LYS A 263 -18.47 -13.44 -10.77
CA LYS A 263 -19.24 -12.41 -10.07
C LYS A 263 -18.34 -11.61 -9.11
N PRO A 264 -18.25 -10.26 -9.26
CA PRO A 264 -17.59 -9.41 -8.27
C PRO A 264 -18.51 -9.03 -7.09
N MET A 265 -19.81 -9.36 -7.22
CA MET A 265 -20.88 -9.17 -6.24
C MET A 265 -22.12 -9.99 -6.62
N ASN A 266 -23.02 -10.20 -5.67
CA ASN A 266 -24.21 -11.05 -5.84
C ASN A 266 -25.43 -10.33 -6.45
N CYS A 267 -25.46 -8.99 -6.41
CA CYS A 267 -26.66 -8.21 -6.68
C CYS A 267 -27.35 -8.52 -8.03
N PRO A 268 -26.63 -8.61 -9.18
CA PRO A 268 -27.29 -8.92 -10.45
C PRO A 268 -27.96 -10.31 -10.46
N GLY A 269 -27.34 -11.31 -9.81
CA GLY A 269 -27.94 -12.64 -9.65
C GLY A 269 -29.23 -12.59 -8.84
N SER A 270 -29.24 -11.85 -7.72
CA SER A 270 -30.45 -11.67 -6.90
C SER A 270 -31.57 -10.95 -7.66
N VAL A 271 -31.24 -9.98 -8.52
CA VAL A 271 -32.23 -9.31 -9.38
C VAL A 271 -32.81 -10.26 -10.43
N LEU A 272 -32.00 -11.17 -11.00
CA LEU A 272 -32.51 -12.21 -11.90
C LEU A 272 -33.48 -13.16 -11.19
N LEU A 273 -33.18 -13.54 -9.94
CA LEU A 273 -34.11 -14.33 -9.12
C LEU A 273 -35.41 -13.57 -8.84
N TYR A 274 -35.34 -12.28 -8.51
CA TYR A 274 -36.53 -11.45 -8.31
C TYR A 274 -37.38 -11.35 -9.60
N ARG A 275 -36.73 -11.16 -10.76
CA ARG A 275 -37.36 -11.09 -12.08
C ARG A 275 -38.09 -12.38 -12.45
N HIS A 276 -37.66 -13.52 -11.93
CA HIS A 276 -38.30 -14.79 -12.23
C HIS A 276 -39.68 -14.91 -11.56
N GLY A 277 -40.73 -15.01 -12.39
CA GLY A 277 -42.12 -15.13 -11.96
C GLY A 277 -42.76 -13.79 -11.56
N LEU A 278 -44.09 -13.76 -11.55
CA LEU A 278 -44.87 -12.58 -11.18
C LEU A 278 -44.72 -12.26 -9.68
N LYS A 279 -44.75 -10.96 -9.34
CA LYS A 279 -44.70 -10.45 -7.96
C LYS A 279 -45.83 -9.46 -7.75
N SER A 280 -46.60 -9.64 -6.69
CA SER A 280 -47.63 -8.71 -6.23
C SER A 280 -47.02 -7.70 -5.27
N TYR A 281 -47.61 -6.51 -5.16
CA TYR A 281 -47.26 -5.55 -4.11
C TYR A 281 -47.43 -6.13 -2.70
N ARG A 282 -48.29 -7.15 -2.54
CA ARG A 282 -48.52 -7.88 -1.29
C ARG A 282 -47.39 -8.84 -0.91
N ASP A 283 -46.60 -9.28 -1.88
CA ASP A 283 -45.45 -10.16 -1.63
C ASP A 283 -44.27 -9.37 -1.06
N LEU A 284 -44.33 -8.03 -1.11
CA LEU A 284 -43.31 -7.17 -0.56
C LEU A 284 -43.52 -7.01 0.97
N PRO A 285 -42.44 -6.98 1.76
CA PRO A 285 -41.02 -6.97 1.34
C PRO A 285 -40.42 -8.36 1.07
N ILE A 286 -39.74 -8.51 -0.07
CA ILE A 286 -38.92 -9.69 -0.38
C ILE A 286 -37.49 -9.44 0.06
N ARG A 287 -36.93 -10.37 0.84
CA ARG A 287 -35.55 -10.31 1.32
C ARG A 287 -34.83 -11.59 0.96
N MET A 288 -33.79 -11.49 0.14
CA MET A 288 -32.94 -12.61 -0.25
C MET A 288 -31.56 -12.46 0.39
N GLY A 289 -31.08 -13.51 1.04
CA GLY A 289 -29.73 -13.60 1.58
C GLY A 289 -28.90 -14.61 0.78
N GLU A 290 -27.62 -14.34 0.55
CA GLU A 290 -26.72 -15.29 -0.10
C GLU A 290 -25.33 -15.21 0.55
N PHE A 291 -24.80 -16.33 1.03
CA PHE A 291 -23.38 -16.47 1.39
C PHE A 291 -22.53 -16.70 0.14
N GLY A 292 -22.62 -15.76 -0.80
CA GLY A 292 -22.10 -15.91 -2.16
C GLY A 292 -20.60 -15.71 -2.24
N LYS A 293 -19.91 -16.63 -2.93
CA LYS A 293 -18.47 -16.51 -3.18
C LYS A 293 -18.23 -15.56 -4.35
N VAL A 294 -17.63 -14.42 -4.09
CA VAL A 294 -17.34 -13.39 -5.09
C VAL A 294 -15.84 -13.29 -5.34
N HIS A 295 -15.47 -12.81 -6.53
CA HIS A 295 -14.07 -12.70 -6.95
C HIS A 295 -13.81 -11.30 -7.50
N ARG A 296 -12.72 -10.67 -7.04
CA ARG A 296 -12.28 -9.34 -7.52
C ARG A 296 -10.82 -9.39 -7.90
N TYR A 297 -10.50 -8.80 -9.05
CA TYR A 297 -9.14 -8.60 -9.49
C TYR A 297 -8.54 -7.39 -8.74
N GLU A 298 -8.00 -7.68 -7.57
CA GLU A 298 -7.30 -6.70 -6.74
C GLU A 298 -5.81 -6.65 -7.14
N PRO A 299 -5.20 -5.46 -7.20
CA PRO A 299 -3.77 -5.33 -7.39
C PRO A 299 -3.00 -6.13 -6.31
N PRO A 300 -1.88 -6.80 -6.65
CA PRO A 300 -1.13 -7.64 -5.71
C PRO A 300 -0.72 -6.92 -4.42
N VAL A 301 -0.46 -5.61 -4.51
CA VAL A 301 -0.08 -4.73 -3.40
C VAL A 301 -1.22 -4.49 -2.38
N ARG A 302 -2.48 -4.75 -2.74
CA ARG A 302 -3.65 -4.58 -1.85
C ARG A 302 -4.03 -5.85 -1.10
N CYS A 303 -3.52 -7.03 -1.48
CA CYS A 303 -3.74 -8.29 -0.78
C CYS A 303 -2.86 -8.42 0.46
N THR A 304 -3.17 -7.64 1.50
CA THR A 304 -2.37 -7.49 2.73
C THR A 304 -2.10 -8.80 3.49
N ALA A 305 -2.97 -9.80 3.35
CA ALA A 305 -2.79 -11.14 3.92
C ALA A 305 -1.76 -11.99 3.16
N CYS A 306 -1.63 -11.80 1.84
CA CYS A 306 -0.69 -12.52 0.98
C CYS A 306 0.71 -11.87 0.93
N CYS A 307 0.81 -10.56 1.23
CA CYS A 307 2.06 -9.80 1.10
C CYS A 307 3.22 -10.31 1.98
N GLY A 308 3.00 -11.23 2.91
CA GLY A 308 4.06 -11.87 3.71
C GLY A 308 4.78 -13.04 3.01
N CYS A 309 4.30 -13.51 1.85
CA CYS A 309 4.88 -14.63 1.11
C CYS A 309 5.62 -14.21 -0.18
N ALA A 310 5.50 -12.95 -0.61
CA ALA A 310 6.14 -12.47 -1.83
C ALA A 310 7.62 -12.09 -1.60
N THR A 311 8.45 -13.08 -1.28
CA THR A 311 9.91 -13.00 -1.39
C THR A 311 10.38 -13.75 -2.63
N SER A 312 9.98 -13.31 -3.82
CA SER A 312 10.66 -13.67 -5.07
C SER A 312 10.14 -12.85 -6.25
N PRO A 313 10.94 -11.96 -6.87
CA PRO A 313 10.63 -11.38 -8.16
C PRO A 313 11.15 -12.35 -9.23
N ARG A 314 10.31 -13.27 -9.71
CA ARG A 314 10.61 -14.02 -10.94
C ARG A 314 9.52 -13.83 -11.99
N THR A 315 9.83 -12.90 -12.89
CA THR A 315 9.51 -12.93 -14.33
C THR A 315 8.03 -13.12 -14.69
N MET A 316 7.29 -12.00 -14.77
CA MET A 316 6.16 -11.89 -15.68
C MET A 316 6.73 -11.75 -17.10
N ARG A 317 6.84 -12.85 -17.85
CA ARG A 317 7.02 -12.79 -19.30
C ARG A 317 5.70 -12.37 -19.91
N ILE A 318 5.61 -11.11 -20.33
CA ILE A 318 4.57 -10.65 -21.24
C ILE A 318 4.84 -11.34 -22.59
N SER A 319 3.98 -12.29 -22.93
CA SER A 319 3.88 -12.84 -24.27
C SER A 319 3.39 -11.75 -25.22
N THR A 320 4.32 -11.14 -25.96
CA THR A 320 3.98 -10.35 -27.15
C THR A 320 3.69 -11.32 -28.30
N ALA A 321 2.41 -11.61 -28.55
CA ALA A 321 2.01 -12.21 -29.82
C ALA A 321 1.90 -11.11 -30.89
N ARG A 322 2.98 -10.90 -31.64
CA ARG A 322 2.89 -10.40 -33.02
C ARG A 322 2.09 -11.42 -33.83
N ARG A 323 1.06 -10.98 -34.54
CA ARG A 323 0.78 -11.49 -35.90
C ARG A 323 0.08 -10.44 -36.75
N SER A 324 0.79 -10.13 -37.82
CA SER A 324 0.35 -9.52 -39.07
C SER A 324 -1.01 -10.05 -39.56
N ARG A 325 -1.91 -9.14 -39.91
CA ARG A 325 -2.19 -8.78 -41.31
C ARG A 325 -2.59 -7.31 -41.37
#